data_AF-A0AAV3YNN6-F1
#
_entry.id   AF-A0AAV3YNN6-F1
#
_cell.length_a   1.000
_cell.length_b   1.000
_cell.length_c   1.000
_cell.angle_alpha   90.00
_cell.angle_beta   90.00
_cell.angle_gamma   90.00
#
_symmetry.space_group_name_H-M   'P 1'
#
loop_
_entity.id
_entity.type
_entity.pdbx_description
1 polymer ?
#
loop_
_entity_poly.entity_id
_entity_poly.type
_entity_poly.pdbx_seq_one_letter_code
_entity_poly.pdbx_strand_id
1 'polypeptide(L)' 'MAAAQKEKDTFDCGTIRANRKGLPAGMKTGKQLQRSDYDYRVSDDGLLFCKWMDNKTVTIASNYHGTAPTSIKRT' A
#
# COMPACT_ATOMS: atom_id res chain seq x y z
N MET A 1 -12.08 6.09 -4.93
CA MET A 1 -11.67 6.09 -6.36
C MET A 1 -11.28 4.70 -6.80
N ALA A 2 -10.31 4.03 -6.17
CA ALA A 2 -9.89 2.69 -6.59
C ALA A 2 -10.96 1.58 -6.48
N ALA A 3 -11.84 1.61 -5.47
CA ALA A 3 -12.95 0.66 -5.33
C ALA A 3 -13.94 0.73 -6.52
N ALA A 4 -14.31 1.94 -6.92
CA ALA A 4 -15.24 2.18 -8.03
C ALA A 4 -14.63 1.90 -9.43
N GLN A 5 -13.31 1.72 -9.53
CA GLN A 5 -12.64 1.42 -10.80
C GLN A 5 -12.53 -0.08 -11.08
N LYS A 6 -12.63 -0.91 -10.03
CA LYS A 6 -12.60 -2.38 -10.16
C LYS A 6 -13.80 -2.92 -10.94
N GLU A 7 -14.98 -2.29 -10.81
CA GLU A 7 -16.17 -2.61 -11.61
C GLU A 7 -16.02 -2.28 -13.11
N LYS A 8 -15.03 -1.46 -13.48
CA LYS A 8 -14.75 -1.05 -14.86
C LYS A 8 -13.51 -1.72 -15.44
N ASP A 9 -13.07 -2.84 -14.84
CA ASP A 9 -11.84 -3.56 -15.18
C ASP A 9 -10.61 -2.63 -15.27
N THR A 10 -10.61 -1.60 -14.42
CA THR A 10 -9.56 -0.58 -14.39
C THR A 10 -8.74 -0.76 -13.12
N PHE A 11 -7.46 -1.07 -13.31
CA PHE A 11 -6.50 -1.23 -12.23
C PHE A 11 -5.65 0.03 -12.07
N ASP A 12 -5.40 0.43 -10.83
CA ASP A 12 -4.61 1.59 -10.47
C ASP A 12 -3.71 1.28 -9.27
N CYS A 13 -2.55 1.90 -9.27
CA CYS A 13 -1.59 1.85 -8.18
C CYS A 13 -0.81 3.17 -8.12
N GLY A 14 -0.54 3.63 -6.90
CA GLY A 14 0.21 4.86 -6.75
C GLY A 14 0.55 5.19 -5.31
N THR A 15 1.36 6.23 -5.15
CA THR A 15 1.67 6.77 -3.83
C THR A 15 0.56 7.70 -3.37
N ILE A 16 0.27 7.66 -2.07
CA ILE A 16 -0.72 8.52 -1.42
C ILE A 16 -0.11 9.21 -0.21
N ARG A 17 -0.70 10.34 0.20
CA ARG A 17 -0.29 11.04 1.42
C ARG A 17 -0.63 10.20 2.65
N ALA A 18 0.26 10.17 3.63
CA ALA A 18 0.10 9.39 4.86
C ALA A 18 -1.09 9.85 5.75
N ASN A 19 -1.60 11.07 5.54
CA ASN A 19 -2.78 11.62 6.22
C ASN A 19 -4.04 11.62 5.34
N ARG A 20 -4.06 10.84 4.25
CA ARG A 20 -5.23 10.71 3.38
C ARG A 20 -6.41 10.13 4.18
N LYS A 21 -7.56 10.81 4.13
CA LYS A 21 -8.83 10.27 4.67
C LYS A 21 -9.14 8.92 4.02
N GLY A 22 -9.52 7.94 4.84
CA GLY A 22 -9.83 6.57 4.40
C GLY A 22 -8.66 5.59 4.47
N LEU A 23 -7.52 5.99 5.04
CA LEU A 23 -6.45 5.05 5.38
C LEU A 23 -6.89 4.10 6.52
N PRO A 24 -6.53 2.81 6.46
CA PRO A 24 -6.84 1.85 7.52
C PRO A 24 -6.26 2.29 8.88
N ALA A 25 -7.05 2.13 9.94
CA ALA A 25 -6.58 2.33 11.30
C ALA A 25 -5.56 1.24 11.69
N GLY A 26 -4.68 1.56 12.66
CA GLY A 26 -3.74 0.59 13.22
C GLY A 26 -2.60 0.16 12.27
N MET A 27 -2.37 0.89 11.18
CA MET A 27 -1.13 0.75 10.41
C MET A 27 0.05 1.33 11.20
N LYS A 28 1.20 0.66 11.13
CA LYS A 28 2.44 1.13 11.76
C LYS A 28 2.78 2.57 11.31
N THR A 29 3.32 3.32 12.25
CA THR A 29 3.88 4.65 11.98
C THR A 29 5.34 4.52 11.54
N GLY A 30 5.89 5.57 10.90
CA GLY A 30 7.29 5.56 10.45
C GLY A 30 8.30 5.34 11.58
N LYS A 31 7.95 5.67 12.83
CA LYS A 31 8.80 5.42 14.01
C LYS A 31 8.87 3.94 14.42
N GLN A 32 7.91 3.13 13.96
CA GLN A 32 7.78 1.71 14.31
C GLN A 32 8.31 0.78 13.20
N LEU A 33 8.78 1.35 12.09
CA LEU A 33 9.32 0.61 10.94
C LEU A 33 10.82 0.89 10.85
N GLN A 34 11.63 -0.16 10.76
CA GLN A 34 13.04 -0.03 10.38
C GLN A 34 13.15 0.10 8.87
N ARG A 35 14.30 0.53 8.37
CA ARG A 35 14.55 0.56 6.92
C ARG A 35 14.35 -0.83 6.33
N SER A 36 13.68 -0.89 5.19
CA SER A 36 13.22 -2.08 4.49
C SER A 36 12.03 -2.82 5.12
N ASP A 37 11.56 -2.42 6.31
CA ASP A 37 10.31 -2.94 6.85
C ASP A 37 9.10 -2.41 6.07
N TYR A 38 8.04 -3.22 6.07
CA TYR A 38 6.74 -2.83 5.53
C TYR A 38 5.60 -3.28 6.44
N ASP A 39 4.45 -2.63 6.28
CA ASP A 39 3.17 -2.99 6.89
C ASP A 39 2.07 -2.77 5.86
N TYR A 40 1.13 -3.69 5.77
CA TYR A 40 0.05 -3.58 4.79
C TYR A 40 -1.30 -3.97 5.38
N ARG A 41 -2.36 -3.46 4.76
CA ARG A 41 -3.75 -3.84 5.02
C ARG A 41 -4.44 -3.98 3.67
N VAL A 42 -5.38 -4.91 3.59
CA VAL A 42 -6.27 -5.07 2.45
C VAL A 42 -7.67 -4.85 2.98
N SER A 43 -8.42 -3.95 2.37
CA SER A 43 -9.84 -3.78 2.69
C SER A 43 -10.70 -4.86 2.03
N ASP A 44 -11.94 -5.00 2.49
CA ASP A 44 -12.87 -6.04 2.03
C ASP A 44 -13.20 -5.93 0.53
N ASP A 45 -13.05 -4.74 -0.07
CA ASP A 45 -13.19 -4.49 -1.51
C ASP A 45 -11.93 -4.86 -2.34
N GLY A 46 -10.85 -5.29 -1.66
CA GLY A 46 -9.59 -5.70 -2.25
C GLY A 46 -8.64 -4.56 -2.57
N LEU A 47 -8.76 -3.40 -1.89
CA LEU A 47 -7.78 -2.33 -1.99
C LEU A 47 -6.61 -2.58 -1.03
N LEU A 48 -5.41 -2.73 -1.58
CA LEU A 48 -4.17 -2.81 -0.81
C LEU A 48 -3.72 -1.41 -0.39
N PHE A 49 -3.41 -1.26 0.89
CA PHE A 49 -2.68 -0.15 1.46
C PHE A 49 -1.36 -0.68 2.02
N CYS A 50 -0.23 -0.22 1.49
CA CYS A 50 1.09 -0.64 1.92
C CYS A 50 1.89 0.57 2.40
N LYS A 51 2.51 0.46 3.56
CA LYS A 51 3.56 1.36 4.02
C LYS A 51 4.88 0.63 3.93
N TRP A 52 5.85 1.26 3.27
CA TRP A 52 7.22 0.76 3.18
C TRP A 52 8.18 1.83 3.67
N MET A 53 9.13 1.44 4.49
CA MET A 53 10.16 2.33 5.01
C MET A 53 11.42 2.20 4.16
N ASP A 54 11.66 3.18 3.27
CA ASP A 54 12.98 3.39 2.68
C ASP A 54 13.76 4.40 3.56
N ASN A 55 14.27 5.51 3.00
CA ASN A 55 14.82 6.60 3.81
C ASN A 55 13.72 7.39 4.55
N LYS A 56 12.50 7.39 3.98
CA LYS A 56 11.27 7.92 4.58
C LYS A 56 10.14 6.94 4.29
N THR A 57 9.08 7.01 5.10
CA THR A 57 7.90 6.16 4.90
C THR A 57 7.17 6.55 3.61
N VAL A 58 7.00 5.59 2.71
CA VAL A 58 6.18 5.70 1.51
C VAL A 58 4.86 4.98 1.77
N THR A 59 3.73 5.61 1.42
CA THR A 59 2.42 4.95 1.47
C THR A 59 1.92 4.73 0.06
N ILE A 60 1.57 3.49 -0.26
CA ILE A 60 1.09 3.02 -1.55
C ILE A 60 -0.34 2.54 -1.38
N ALA A 61 -1.20 2.87 -2.34
CA ALA A 61 -2.51 2.25 -2.50
C ALA A 61 -2.59 1.57 -3.86
N SER A 62 -3.24 0.41 -3.93
CA SER A 62 -3.29 -0.40 -5.15
C SER A 62 -4.49 -1.35 -5.15
N ASN A 63 -5.25 -1.42 -6.24
CA ASN A 63 -6.23 -2.49 -6.46
C ASN A 63 -5.69 -3.60 -7.41
N TYR A 64 -4.45 -3.46 -7.87
CA TYR A 64 -3.77 -4.36 -8.81
C TYR A 64 -2.90 -5.42 -8.10
N HIS A 65 -2.03 -4.96 -7.20
CA HIS A 65 -1.04 -5.81 -6.53
C HIS A 65 -1.65 -6.71 -5.45
N GLY A 66 -1.15 -7.94 -5.36
CA GLY A 66 -1.41 -8.86 -4.25
C GLY A 66 -0.49 -8.62 -3.04
N THR A 67 -0.61 -9.47 -2.02
CA THR A 67 0.13 -9.36 -0.75
C THR A 67 1.32 -10.31 -0.64
N ALA A 68 1.44 -11.27 -1.56
CA ALA A 68 2.53 -12.23 -1.53
C ALA A 68 3.88 -11.52 -1.74
N PRO A 69 4.85 -11.68 -0.83
CA PRO A 69 6.16 -11.09 -1.01
C PRO A 69 6.85 -11.73 -2.22
N THR A 70 7.51 -10.89 -3.02
CA THR A 70 8.33 -11.33 -4.15
C THR A 70 9.75 -10.78 -4.00
N SER A 71 10.73 -11.54 -4.48
CA SER A 71 12.14 -11.11 -4.51
C SER A 71 12.56 -10.91 -5.95
N ILE A 72 13.09 -9.73 -6.25
CA ILE A 72 13.59 -9.38 -7.59
C ILE A 72 15.11 -9.28 -7.52
N LYS A 73 15.80 -10.08 -8.33
CA LYS A 73 17.24 -9.90 -8.57
C LYS A 73 17.41 -8.72 -9.52
N ARG A 74 18.04 -7.65 -9.04
CA ARG A 74 18.51 -6.56 -9.91
C ARG A 74 19.77 -7.04 -10.62
N THR A 75 19.75 -7.01 -11.94
CA THR A 75 20.90 -7.33 -12.80
C THR A 75 21.80 -6.11 -12.94
#